data_AF-A0A7L5Z0Z0-F1
#
_entry.id   AF-A0A7L5Z0Z0-F1
#
_cell.length_a   1.000
_cell.length_b   1.000
_cell.length_c   1.000
_cell.angle_alpha   90.00
_cell.angle_beta   90.00
_cell.angle_gamma   90.00
#
_symmetry.space_group_name_H-M   'P 1'
#
loop_
_entity.id
_entity.type
_entity.pdbx_description
1 polymer ?
#
loop_
_entity_poly.entity_id
_entity_poly.type
_entity_poly.pdbx_seq_one_letter_code
_entity_poly.pdbx_strand_id
1 'polypeptide(L)'
;MCAGLLFGVLVLLIDGSEVSATKGRPVEHATVVAIEKNNSLLGWCDRGARREQNITWQSLAPPAGLPGEFLEKGSCLDTSVGDTWAIVRVVAGDGGVEIYVNPTDSYSRAWMESLIVAAVTFWGVLILLHARLWWKTRALVLGSEPEK
;
A
#
# COMPACT_ATOMS: atom_id res chain seq x y z
N MET A 1 -14.32 12.00 -16.16
CA MET A 1 -13.74 12.73 -15.01
C MET A 1 -13.72 11.93 -13.71
N CYS A 2 -14.57 10.91 -13.51
CA CYS A 2 -14.58 10.16 -12.23
C CYS A 2 -13.52 9.04 -12.09
N ALA A 3 -13.01 8.49 -13.20
CA ALA A 3 -12.12 7.32 -13.15
C ALA A 3 -10.74 7.59 -12.51
N GLY A 4 -10.15 8.77 -12.74
CA GLY A 4 -8.82 9.12 -12.18
C GLY A 4 -8.84 9.38 -10.67
N LEU A 5 -9.91 9.99 -10.17
CA LEU A 5 -10.13 10.18 -8.72
C LEU A 5 -10.36 8.85 -8.00
N LEU A 6 -11.11 7.93 -8.61
CA LEU A 6 -11.35 6.60 -8.05
C LEU A 6 -10.05 5.79 -7.91
N PHE A 7 -9.15 5.87 -8.91
CA PHE A 7 -7.87 5.16 -8.87
C PHE A 7 -6.93 5.72 -7.79
N GLY A 8 -6.87 7.05 -7.64
CA GLY A 8 -6.07 7.69 -6.59
C GLY A 8 -6.57 7.38 -5.18
N VAL A 9 -7.90 7.31 -4.98
CA VAL A 9 -8.50 6.92 -3.70
C VAL A 9 -8.22 5.46 -3.37
N LEU A 10 -8.28 4.55 -4.35
CA LEU A 10 -7.98 3.13 -4.15
C LEU A 10 -6.54 2.89 -3.68
N VAL A 11 -5.55 3.56 -4.29
CA VAL A 11 -4.14 3.46 -3.88
C VAL A 11 -3.92 3.99 -2.46
N LEU A 12 -4.54 5.14 -2.12
CA LEU A 12 -4.50 5.72 -0.78
C LEU A 12 -5.12 4.81 0.30
N LEU A 13 -6.16 4.05 -0.04
CA LEU A 13 -6.82 3.15 0.91
C LEU A 13 -5.99 1.91 1.22
N ILE A 14 -5.29 1.37 0.23
CA ILE A 14 -4.44 0.17 0.40
C ILE A 14 -3.23 0.52 1.27
N ASP A 15 -2.45 1.54 0.90
CA ASP A 15 -1.30 1.99 1.67
C ASP A 15 -1.68 2.52 3.07
N GLY A 16 -2.85 3.18 3.17
CA GLY A 16 -3.37 3.68 4.45
C GLY A 16 -3.70 2.55 5.43
N SER A 17 -4.16 1.40 4.94
CA SER A 17 -4.48 0.25 5.78
C SER A 17 -3.22 -0.39 6.39
N GLU A 18 -2.15 -0.55 5.62
CA GLU A 18 -0.86 -1.08 6.12
C GLU A 18 -0.21 -0.14 7.14
N VAL A 19 -0.22 1.17 6.85
CA VAL A 19 0.26 2.19 7.79
C VAL A 19 -0.57 2.20 9.08
N SER A 20 -1.89 2.09 8.98
CA SER A 20 -2.76 2.01 10.16
C SER A 20 -2.55 0.72 10.95
N ALA A 21 -2.31 -0.40 10.27
CA ALA A 21 -2.06 -1.69 10.90
C ALA A 21 -0.75 -1.66 11.72
N THR A 22 0.25 -0.91 11.26
CA THR A 22 1.59 -0.85 11.88
C THR A 22 1.76 0.27 12.90
N LYS A 23 0.94 1.33 12.85
CA LYS A 23 1.08 2.51 13.73
C LYS A 23 0.94 2.17 15.21
N GLY A 24 1.97 2.53 15.99
CA GLY A 24 1.97 2.38 17.45
C GLY A 24 2.24 0.96 17.95
N ARG A 25 2.54 0.02 17.05
CA ARG A 25 2.93 -1.35 17.40
C ARG A 25 4.46 -1.46 17.61
N PRO A 26 4.92 -2.38 18.47
CA PRO A 26 6.34 -2.60 18.66
C PRO A 26 6.97 -3.19 17.39
N VAL A 27 8.10 -2.62 16.98
CA VAL A 27 8.95 -3.19 15.95
C VAL A 27 9.85 -4.22 16.61
N GLU A 28 9.87 -5.44 16.09
CA GLU A 28 10.77 -6.51 16.51
C GLU A 28 11.68 -6.93 15.35
N HIS A 29 12.82 -7.56 15.67
CA HIS A 29 13.67 -8.17 14.67
C HIS A 29 13.42 -9.67 14.66
N ALA A 30 13.12 -10.23 13.50
CA ALA A 30 12.87 -11.65 13.35
C ALA A 30 13.68 -12.24 12.19
N THR A 31 14.11 -13.48 12.39
CA THR A 31 14.87 -14.27 11.41
C THR A 31 13.97 -15.31 10.78
N VAL A 32 14.07 -15.49 9.47
CA VAL A 32 13.37 -16.54 8.75
C VAL A 32 13.99 -17.89 9.07
N VAL A 33 13.23 -18.81 9.66
CA VAL A 33 13.73 -20.15 10.04
C VAL A 33 13.27 -21.25 9.08
N ALA A 34 12.09 -21.09 8.46
CA ALA A 34 11.60 -22.02 7.46
C ALA A 34 10.71 -21.32 6.44
N ILE A 35 10.70 -21.84 5.22
CA ILE A 35 9.84 -21.37 4.13
C ILE A 35 9.16 -22.60 3.53
N GLU A 36 7.85 -22.64 3.57
CA GLU A 36 7.03 -23.68 2.96
C GLU A 36 6.24 -23.08 1.80
N LYS A 37 6.49 -23.59 0.58
CA LYS A 37 5.79 -23.11 -0.61
C LYS A 37 4.33 -23.56 -0.55
N ASN A 38 3.40 -22.61 -0.63
CA ASN A 38 1.99 -22.95 -0.72
C ASN A 38 1.69 -23.46 -2.14
N ASN A 39 1.24 -24.70 -2.24
CA ASN A 39 0.82 -25.30 -3.52
C ASN A 39 -0.67 -25.04 -3.82
N SER A 40 -1.37 -24.27 -2.99
CA SER A 40 -2.75 -23.85 -3.23
C SER A 40 -2.85 -23.00 -4.51
N LEU A 41 -3.84 -23.31 -5.34
CA LEU A 41 -4.19 -22.55 -6.55
C LEU A 41 -4.84 -21.19 -6.26
N LEU A 42 -5.22 -20.94 -5.00
CA LEU A 42 -6.06 -19.82 -4.58
C LEU A 42 -5.30 -18.58 -4.10
N GLY A 43 -3.96 -18.62 -4.08
CA GLY A 43 -3.11 -17.53 -3.58
C GLY A 43 -2.01 -17.17 -4.55
N TRP A 44 -2.16 -16.03 -5.24
CA TRP A 44 -1.17 -15.51 -6.19
C TRP A 44 -0.77 -14.11 -5.75
N CYS A 45 0.52 -13.85 -5.75
CA CYS A 45 1.04 -12.51 -5.48
C CYS A 45 0.90 -11.65 -6.74
N ASP A 46 0.34 -10.44 -6.63
CA ASP A 46 0.07 -9.56 -7.79
C ASP A 46 1.34 -9.15 -8.59
N ARG A 47 2.55 -9.31 -8.04
CA ARG A 47 3.82 -8.85 -8.64
C ARG A 47 4.65 -9.95 -9.31
N GLY A 48 4.00 -10.83 -10.06
CA GLY A 48 4.60 -11.91 -10.85
C GLY A 48 3.89 -13.23 -10.59
N ALA A 49 4.07 -14.25 -11.43
CA ALA A 49 3.47 -15.58 -11.24
C ALA A 49 4.08 -16.33 -10.02
N ARG A 50 4.10 -15.68 -8.85
CA ARG A 50 4.62 -16.17 -7.59
C ARG A 50 3.46 -16.71 -6.78
N ARG A 51 3.64 -17.92 -6.27
CA ARG A 51 2.73 -18.50 -5.30
C ARG A 51 3.05 -17.92 -3.94
N GLU A 52 2.02 -17.78 -3.14
CA GLU A 52 2.16 -17.53 -1.72
C GLU A 52 3.05 -18.59 -1.05
N GLN A 53 3.67 -18.21 0.05
CA GLN A 53 4.46 -19.11 0.88
C GLN A 53 4.18 -18.87 2.35
N ASN A 54 4.21 -19.95 3.12
CA ASN A 54 4.15 -19.85 4.57
C ASN A 54 5.58 -19.68 5.07
N ILE A 55 5.80 -18.67 5.90
CA ILE A 55 7.13 -18.35 6.42
C ILE A 55 7.08 -18.51 7.94
N THR A 56 7.96 -19.35 8.46
CA THR A 56 8.18 -19.45 9.90
C THR A 56 9.27 -18.49 10.31
N TRP A 57 8.98 -17.70 11.33
CA TRP A 57 9.81 -16.63 11.85
C TRP A 57 10.22 -16.92 13.29
N GLN A 58 11.44 -16.54 13.62
CA GLN A 58 11.97 -16.54 14.98
C GLN A 58 12.32 -15.11 15.38
N SER A 59 11.56 -14.55 16.32
CA SER A 59 11.87 -13.27 16.93
C SER A 59 13.14 -13.39 17.77
N LEU A 60 14.02 -12.40 17.64
CA LEU A 60 15.21 -12.24 18.47
C LEU A 60 14.88 -11.70 19.86
N ALA A 61 13.82 -10.89 19.96
CA ALA A 61 13.37 -10.26 21.20
C ALA A 61 11.85 -10.07 21.15
N PRO A 62 11.06 -11.12 21.44
CA PRO A 62 9.61 -11.07 21.29
C PRO A 62 8.98 -10.07 22.29
N PRO A 63 7.98 -9.28 21.85
CA PRO A 63 7.16 -8.46 22.73
C PRO A 63 6.49 -9.31 23.82
N ALA A 64 6.25 -8.70 24.98
CA ALA A 64 5.66 -9.38 26.12
C ALA A 64 4.32 -10.07 25.76
N GLY A 65 4.21 -11.36 26.09
CA GLY A 65 3.00 -12.14 25.84
C GLY A 65 2.88 -12.74 24.43
N LEU A 66 3.86 -12.54 23.55
CA LEU A 66 3.89 -13.15 22.23
C LEU A 66 4.94 -14.27 22.14
N PRO A 67 4.68 -15.34 21.36
CA PRO A 67 5.65 -16.42 21.19
C PRO A 67 6.87 -15.93 20.39
N GLY A 68 8.04 -16.51 20.68
CA GLY A 68 9.27 -16.22 19.94
C GLY A 68 9.23 -16.76 18.52
N GLU A 69 8.67 -17.96 18.33
CA GLU A 69 8.47 -18.58 17.02
C GLU A 69 7.01 -18.41 16.57
N PHE A 70 6.78 -18.08 15.30
CA PHE A 70 5.45 -17.89 14.74
C PHE A 70 5.42 -18.12 13.23
N LEU A 71 4.23 -18.46 12.72
CA LEU A 71 3.99 -18.77 11.31
C LEU A 71 3.17 -17.65 10.67
N GLU A 72 3.73 -17.04 9.64
CA GLU A 72 3.00 -16.19 8.69
C GLU A 72 2.48 -17.07 7.55
N LYS A 73 1.17 -17.02 7.30
CA LYS A 73 0.54 -17.76 6.20
C LYS A 73 0.30 -16.82 5.03
N GLY A 74 0.54 -17.28 3.81
CA GLY A 74 0.19 -16.50 2.63
C GLY A 74 1.15 -15.35 2.30
N SER A 75 2.41 -15.41 2.75
CA SER A 75 3.39 -14.34 2.50
C SER A 75 3.81 -14.32 1.04
N CYS A 76 3.96 -13.11 0.50
CA CYS A 76 4.50 -12.84 -0.83
C CYS A 76 5.95 -12.30 -0.78
N LEU A 77 6.55 -12.27 0.40
CA LEU A 77 7.89 -11.75 0.62
C LEU A 77 8.93 -12.64 -0.06
N ASP A 78 9.83 -12.05 -0.84
CA ASP A 78 10.98 -12.74 -1.42
C ASP A 78 12.13 -12.74 -0.41
N THR A 79 12.36 -13.86 0.26
CA THR A 79 13.36 -13.99 1.33
C THR A 79 13.93 -15.42 1.36
N SER A 80 15.04 -15.58 2.07
CA SER A 80 15.74 -16.85 2.30
C SER A 80 15.81 -17.17 3.79
N VAL A 81 15.93 -18.46 4.10
CA VAL A 81 16.19 -18.91 5.48
C VAL A 81 17.50 -18.30 5.98
N GLY A 82 17.46 -17.70 7.16
CA GLY A 82 18.56 -16.96 7.78
C GLY A 82 18.48 -15.45 7.59
N ASP A 83 17.63 -14.94 6.69
CA ASP A 83 17.43 -13.50 6.55
C ASP A 83 16.80 -12.93 7.83
N THR A 84 17.27 -11.75 8.24
CA THR A 84 16.76 -11.04 9.41
C THR A 84 16.14 -9.72 8.99
N TRP A 85 14.93 -9.47 9.46
CA TRP A 85 14.14 -8.31 9.07
C TRP A 85 13.61 -7.56 10.30
N ALA A 86 13.51 -6.24 10.16
CA ALA A 86 12.72 -5.42 11.08
C ALA A 86 11.25 -5.56 10.69
N ILE A 87 10.44 -6.06 11.61
CA ILE A 87 9.04 -6.43 11.35
C ILE A 87 8.09 -5.83 12.39
N VAL A 88 6.83 -5.69 11.99
CA VAL A 88 5.71 -5.50 12.90
C VAL A 88 4.77 -6.70 12.73
N ARG A 89 4.59 -7.42 13.83
CA ARG A 89 3.66 -8.55 13.91
C ARG A 89 2.27 -8.10 14.32
N VAL A 90 1.27 -8.51 13.55
CA VAL A 90 -0.14 -8.25 13.82
C VAL A 90 -0.85 -9.58 13.99
N VAL A 91 -1.31 -9.85 15.21
CA VAL A 91 -2.13 -11.03 15.51
C VAL A 91 -3.59 -10.69 15.24
N ALA A 92 -4.21 -11.40 14.30
CA ALA A 92 -5.62 -11.30 13.96
C ALA A 92 -6.51 -12.00 15.01
N GLY A 93 -7.81 -11.69 15.01
CA GLY A 93 -8.75 -12.21 16.01
C GLY A 93 -8.98 -13.73 15.94
N ASP A 94 -8.62 -14.36 14.83
CA ASP A 94 -8.63 -15.81 14.61
C ASP A 94 -7.31 -16.50 15.01
N GLY A 95 -6.33 -15.74 15.51
CA GLY A 95 -4.99 -16.22 15.83
C GLY A 95 -4.04 -16.26 14.62
N GLY A 96 -4.47 -15.80 13.45
CA GLY A 96 -3.60 -15.58 12.29
C GLY A 96 -2.54 -14.52 12.57
N VAL A 97 -1.37 -14.65 11.95
CA VAL A 97 -0.28 -13.69 12.08
C VAL A 97 0.00 -13.07 10.72
N GLU A 98 -0.15 -11.75 10.65
CA GLU A 98 0.29 -10.90 9.55
C GLU A 98 1.59 -10.19 9.92
N ILE A 99 2.50 -10.06 8.96
CA ILE A 99 3.80 -9.46 9.17
C ILE A 99 4.01 -8.32 8.17
N TYR A 100 4.39 -7.17 8.71
CA TYR A 100 4.74 -5.99 7.94
C TYR A 100 6.25 -5.79 8.05
N VAL A 101 6.96 -5.97 6.93
CA VAL A 101 8.42 -5.84 6.84
C VAL A 101 8.80 -4.39 6.58
N ASN A 102 9.81 -3.88 7.28
CA ASN A 102 10.34 -2.51 7.15
C ASN A 102 9.24 -1.42 7.19
N PRO A 103 8.45 -1.33 8.28
CA PRO A 103 7.30 -0.43 8.37
C PRO A 103 7.66 1.05 8.15
N THR A 104 8.88 1.46 8.49
CA THR A 104 9.40 2.82 8.24
C THR A 104 9.52 3.15 6.75
N ASP A 105 9.96 2.20 5.94
CA ASP A 105 10.06 2.39 4.49
C ASP A 105 8.67 2.45 3.87
N SER A 106 7.76 1.58 4.30
CA SER A 106 6.36 1.59 3.87
C SER A 106 5.68 2.94 4.16
N TYR A 107 5.91 3.53 5.34
CA TYR A 107 5.36 4.85 5.67
C TYR A 107 5.87 5.96 4.75
N SER A 108 7.18 5.99 4.50
CA SER A 108 7.79 7.02 3.64
C SER A 108 7.33 6.91 2.19
N ARG A 109 7.19 5.69 1.70
CA ARG A 109 6.71 5.40 0.34
C ARG A 109 5.24 5.75 0.20
N ALA A 110 4.39 5.31 1.11
CA ALA A 110 2.96 5.64 1.13
C ALA A 110 2.73 7.15 1.14
N TRP A 111 3.49 7.90 1.95
CA TRP A 111 3.39 9.36 1.98
C TRP A 111 3.84 10.01 0.67
N MET A 112 4.92 9.52 0.06
CA MET A 112 5.40 10.02 -1.22
C MET A 112 4.43 9.72 -2.36
N GLU A 113 3.88 8.51 -2.42
CA GLU A 113 2.85 8.12 -3.39
C GLU A 113 1.58 8.97 -3.21
N SER A 114 1.15 9.20 -1.96
CA SER A 114 0.05 10.11 -1.62
C SER A 114 0.27 11.54 -2.14
N LEU A 115 1.48 12.08 -1.98
CA LEU A 115 1.84 13.40 -2.48
C LEU A 115 1.81 13.49 -4.01
N ILE A 116 2.31 12.47 -4.70
CA ILE A 116 2.30 12.40 -6.16
C ILE A 116 0.85 12.40 -6.67
N VAL A 117 -0.02 11.57 -6.08
CA VAL A 117 -1.44 11.51 -6.42
C VAL A 117 -2.11 12.87 -6.16
N ALA A 118 -1.87 13.49 -5.01
CA ALA A 118 -2.41 14.80 -4.67
C ALA A 118 -1.98 15.87 -5.69
N ALA A 119 -0.71 15.90 -6.06
CA ALA A 119 -0.17 16.83 -7.05
C ALA A 119 -0.82 16.63 -8.42
N VAL A 120 -0.87 15.39 -8.93
CA VAL A 120 -1.48 15.08 -10.24
C VAL A 120 -2.95 15.48 -10.27
N THR A 121 -3.68 15.20 -9.18
CA THR A 121 -5.11 15.55 -9.08
C THR A 121 -5.31 17.07 -9.06
N PHE A 122 -4.49 17.79 -8.29
CA PHE A 122 -4.52 19.25 -8.22
C PHE A 122 -4.28 19.90 -9.59
N TRP A 123 -3.24 19.48 -10.30
CA TRP A 123 -2.93 19.97 -11.65
C TRP A 123 -4.02 19.61 -12.67
N GLY A 124 -4.58 18.40 -12.60
CA GLY A 124 -5.70 18.00 -13.45
C GLY A 124 -6.93 18.90 -13.28
N VAL A 125 -7.28 19.25 -12.04
CA VAL A 125 -8.39 20.18 -11.75
C VAL A 125 -8.11 21.59 -12.29
N LEU A 126 -6.88 22.11 -12.12
CA LEU A 126 -6.49 23.42 -12.64
C LEU A 126 -6.62 23.50 -14.17
N ILE A 127 -6.17 22.47 -14.89
CA ILE A 127 -6.28 22.40 -16.35
C ILE A 127 -7.75 22.45 -16.79
N LEU A 128 -8.63 21.72 -16.11
CA LEU A 128 -10.06 21.68 -16.43
C LEU A 128 -10.76 23.01 -16.14
N LEU A 129 -10.39 23.69 -15.06
CA LEU A 129 -10.87 25.03 -14.74
C LEU A 129 -10.43 26.05 -15.80
N HIS A 130 -9.16 26.01 -16.20
CA HIS A 130 -8.65 26.87 -17.28
C HIS A 130 -9.35 26.61 -18.61
N ALA A 131 -9.53 25.34 -18.99
CA ALA A 131 -10.25 24.98 -20.21
C ALA A 131 -11.69 25.50 -20.19
N ARG A 132 -12.37 25.38 -19.05
CA ARG A 132 -13.74 25.87 -18.86
C ARG A 132 -13.83 27.40 -18.93
N LEU A 133 -12.89 28.11 -18.28
CA LEU A 133 -12.82 29.57 -18.33
C LEU A 133 -12.55 30.05 -19.76
N TRP A 134 -11.59 29.42 -20.44
CA TRP A 134 -11.24 29.73 -21.82
C TRP A 134 -12.44 29.55 -22.78
N TRP A 135 -13.20 28.46 -22.64
CA TRP A 135 -14.44 28.26 -23.39
C TRP A 135 -15.47 29.35 -23.13
N LYS A 136 -15.70 29.73 -21.87
CA LYS A 136 -16.63 30.81 -21.52
C LYS A 136 -16.21 32.16 -22.11
N THR A 137 -14.93 32.51 -22.02
CA THR A 137 -14.41 33.75 -22.61
C THR A 137 -14.55 33.76 -24.13
N ARG A 138 -14.29 32.62 -24.80
CA ARG A 138 -14.44 32.52 -26.25
C ARG A 138 -15.90 32.64 -26.69
N ALA A 139 -16.84 32.05 -25.95
CA ALA A 139 -18.27 32.18 -26.23
C ALA A 139 -18.77 33.63 -26.08
N LEU A 140 -18.28 34.37 -25.09
CA LEU A 140 -18.62 35.79 -24.92
C LEU A 140 -18.09 36.66 -26.05
N VAL A 141 -16.86 36.38 -26.55
CA VAL A 141 -16.26 37.12 -27.67
C VAL A 141 -16.95 36.82 -29.00
N LEU A 142 -17.40 35.59 -29.23
CA LEU A 142 -18.08 35.20 -30.47
C LEU A 142 -19.58 35.52 -30.47
N GLY A 143 -20.22 35.63 -29.30
CA GLY A 143 -21.64 35.98 -29.18
C GLY A 143 -21.94 37.48 -29.25
N SER A 144 -20.93 38.33 -29.42
CA SER A 144 -21.09 39.79 -29.51
C SER A 144 -21.07 40.32 -30.95
N GLU A 145 -21.32 39.50 -31.98
CA GLU A 145 -21.55 40.05 -33.31
C GLU A 145 -22.86 40.86 -33.30
N PRO A 146 -22.83 42.17 -33.61
CA PRO A 146 -24.04 42.96 -33.69
C PRO A 146 -24.88 42.49 -34.87
N GLU A 147 -26.14 42.12 -34.62
CA GLU A 147 -27.17 41.99 -35.66
C GLU A 147 -27.16 43.28 -36.49
N LYS A 148 -26.85 43.14 -37.78
CA LYS A 148 -26.94 44.21 -38.77
C LYS A 148 -28.33 44.24 -39.38
#